data_AF-A0A7C5DFB5-F1
#
_entry.id   AF-A0A7C5DFB5-F1
#
_cell.length_a   1.000
_cell.length_b   1.000
_cell.length_c   1.000
_cell.angle_alpha   90.00
_cell.angle_beta   90.00
_cell.angle_gamma   90.00
#
_symmetry.space_group_name_H-M   'P 1'
#
loop_
_entity.id
_entity.type
_entity.pdbx_description
1 polymer ?
#
loop_
_entity_poly.entity_id
_entity_poly.type
_entity_poly.pdbx_seq_one_letter_code
_entity_poly.pdbx_strand_id
1 'polypeptide(L)'
;CVSESGTGVEAFSHEQLTPELLVKQAEAKYGEYLPANEGDRVAATNKTAEYLRELPGVKEVTVRGSDTLFVIMEDGKELLLILGKNRL
;
A
#
# COMPACT_ATOMS: atom_id res chain seq x y z
N CYS A 1 36.83 33.97 -8.08
CA CYS A 1 36.53 33.04 -6.96
C CYS A 1 35.57 33.80 -6.04
N VAL A 2 34.34 33.39 -5.76
CA VAL A 2 33.65 32.10 -5.86
C VAL A 2 32.18 32.41 -6.19
N SER A 3 31.63 31.70 -7.18
CA SER A 3 30.19 31.66 -7.43
C SER A 3 29.67 30.37 -6.81
N GLU A 4 29.08 30.43 -5.63
CA GLU A 4 28.31 29.32 -5.07
C GLU A 4 26.82 29.66 -5.23
N SER A 5 26.32 29.31 -6.41
CA SER A 5 24.89 29.11 -6.64
C SER A 5 24.70 27.61 -6.77
N GLY A 6 24.16 27.00 -5.72
CA GLY A 6 23.90 25.57 -5.62
C GLY A 6 22.60 25.36 -4.87
N THR A 7 21.50 25.51 -5.61
CA THR A 7 20.12 25.30 -5.22
C THR A 7 19.95 23.92 -4.57
N GLY A 8 19.86 23.88 -3.24
CA GLY A 8 19.48 22.68 -2.50
C GLY A 8 17.98 22.47 -2.65
N VAL A 9 17.63 21.71 -3.68
CA VAL A 9 16.32 21.22 -4.08
C VAL A 9 15.38 21.03 -2.89
N GLU A 10 14.18 21.57 -3.06
CA GLU A 10 12.99 21.36 -2.25
C GLU A 10 12.94 19.94 -1.70
N ALA A 11 12.79 19.81 -0.38
CA ALA A 11 12.42 18.57 0.25
C ALA A 11 11.02 18.20 -0.26
N PHE A 12 10.97 17.59 -1.45
CA PHE A 12 9.88 16.72 -1.84
C PHE A 12 9.73 15.77 -0.68
N SER A 13 8.63 15.94 0.06
CA SER A 13 8.21 15.02 1.10
C SER A 13 7.85 13.73 0.37
N HIS A 14 8.87 12.96 -0.02
CA HIS A 14 8.76 11.54 -0.27
C HIS A 14 8.43 10.97 1.11
N GLU A 15 7.15 10.99 1.47
CA GLU A 15 6.65 10.16 2.55
C GLU A 15 6.94 8.74 2.11
N GLN A 16 8.11 8.24 2.51
CA GLN A 16 8.60 6.94 2.11
C GLN A 16 7.55 5.92 2.57
N LEU A 17 7.04 5.12 1.64
CA LEU A 17 6.05 4.11 1.97
C LEU A 17 6.65 3.19 3.04
N THR A 18 6.13 3.29 4.26
CA THR A 18 6.52 2.42 5.37
C THR A 18 5.57 1.24 5.43
N PRO A 19 6.00 0.09 6.00
CA PRO A 19 5.10 -1.04 6.24
C PRO A 19 3.80 -0.66 6.97
N GLU A 20 3.91 0.20 7.98
CA GLU A 20 2.77 0.64 8.78
C GLU A 20 1.79 1.51 7.97
N LEU A 21 2.32 2.40 7.13
CA LEU A 21 1.53 3.22 6.23
C LEU A 21 0.82 2.35 5.18
N LEU A 22 1.53 1.37 4.62
CA LEU A 22 0.99 0.43 3.64
C LEU A 22 -0.17 -0.37 4.24
N VAL A 23 -0.02 -0.89 5.46
CA VAL A 23 -1.10 -1.59 6.19
C VAL A 23 -2.32 -0.68 6.36
N LYS A 24 -2.12 0.57 6.79
CA LYS A 24 -3.21 1.55 6.99
C LYS A 24 -3.94 1.86 5.68
N GLN A 25 -3.19 2.07 4.59
CA GLN A 25 -3.78 2.33 3.27
C GLN A 25 -4.54 1.11 2.73
N ALA A 26 -3.99 -0.10 2.91
CA ALA A 26 -4.64 -1.34 2.50
C ALA A 26 -5.97 -1.57 3.24
N GLU A 27 -5.99 -1.39 4.56
CA GLU A 27 -7.22 -1.50 5.37
C GLU A 27 -8.25 -0.42 5.02
N ALA A 28 -7.83 0.83 4.84
CA ALA A 28 -8.72 1.91 4.42
C ALA A 28 -9.39 1.57 3.07
N LYS A 29 -8.59 1.15 2.07
CA LYS A 29 -9.10 0.81 0.75
C LYS A 29 -9.97 -0.44 0.76
N TYR A 30 -9.61 -1.46 1.52
CA TYR A 30 -10.48 -2.62 1.71
C TYR A 30 -11.81 -2.23 2.34
N GLY A 31 -11.79 -1.31 3.32
CA GLY A 31 -12.99 -0.75 3.96
C GLY A 31 -13.92 -0.03 2.98
N GLU A 32 -13.36 0.65 1.97
CA GLU A 32 -14.09 1.28 0.86
C GLU A 32 -14.59 0.25 -0.16
N TYR A 33 -13.77 -0.73 -0.54
CA TYR A 33 -14.11 -1.69 -1.58
C TYR A 33 -15.10 -2.76 -1.12
N LEU A 34 -15.09 -3.16 0.14
CA LEU A 34 -16.02 -4.17 0.63
C LEU A 34 -17.51 -3.80 0.42
N PRO A 35 -18.01 -2.63 0.88
CA PRO A 35 -19.38 -2.23 0.60
C PRO A 35 -19.63 -1.92 -0.89
N ALA A 36 -18.62 -1.43 -1.62
CA ALA A 36 -18.73 -1.16 -3.05
C ALA A 36 -18.87 -2.42 -3.91
N ASN A 37 -18.50 -3.59 -3.38
CA ASN A 37 -18.68 -4.89 -4.02
C ASN A 37 -19.70 -5.76 -3.26
N GLU A 38 -20.72 -5.14 -2.64
CA GLU A 38 -21.84 -5.84 -1.98
C GLU A 38 -21.41 -6.83 -0.85
N GLY A 39 -20.26 -6.60 -0.23
CA GLY A 39 -19.71 -7.50 0.79
C GLY A 39 -18.89 -8.66 0.24
N ASP A 40 -18.65 -8.74 -1.08
CA ASP A 40 -17.73 -9.71 -1.67
C ASP A 40 -16.29 -9.39 -1.25
N ARG A 41 -15.81 -10.21 -0.31
CA ARG A 41 -14.46 -10.10 0.24
C ARG A 41 -13.39 -10.35 -0.82
N VAL A 42 -13.59 -11.32 -1.71
CA VAL A 42 -12.62 -11.66 -2.76
C VAL A 42 -12.49 -10.50 -3.74
N ALA A 43 -13.62 -9.95 -4.19
CA ALA A 43 -13.61 -8.79 -5.08
C ALA A 43 -12.95 -7.58 -4.42
N ALA A 44 -13.26 -7.31 -3.14
CA ALA A 44 -12.65 -6.22 -2.39
C ALA A 44 -11.14 -6.40 -2.20
N THR A 45 -10.68 -7.60 -1.85
CA THR A 45 -9.26 -7.92 -1.69
C THR A 45 -8.50 -7.84 -3.00
N ASN A 46 -9.08 -8.28 -4.11
CA ASN A 46 -8.47 -8.11 -5.43
C ASN A 46 -8.30 -6.64 -5.78
N LYS A 47 -9.31 -5.79 -5.55
CA LYS A 47 -9.19 -4.34 -5.77
C LYS A 47 -8.17 -3.69 -4.85
N THR A 48 -8.10 -4.11 -3.58
CA THR A 48 -7.05 -3.64 -2.66
C THR A 48 -5.67 -4.04 -3.19
N ALA A 49 -5.51 -5.26 -3.70
CA ALA A 49 -4.25 -5.70 -4.29
C ALA A 49 -3.85 -4.89 -5.52
N GLU A 50 -4.80 -4.60 -6.41
CA GLU A 50 -4.59 -3.75 -7.60
C GLU A 50 -4.10 -2.36 -7.18
N TYR A 51 -4.77 -1.72 -6.22
CA TYR A 51 -4.34 -0.44 -5.68
C TYR A 51 -2.91 -0.48 -5.10
N LEU A 52 -2.58 -1.50 -4.32
CA LEU A 52 -1.25 -1.62 -3.72
C LEU A 52 -0.14 -1.80 -4.77
N ARG A 53 -0.43 -2.41 -5.92
CA ARG A 53 0.54 -2.53 -7.03
C ARG A 53 0.86 -1.21 -7.69
N GLU A 54 -0.03 -0.22 -7.59
CA GLU A 54 0.18 1.12 -8.14
C GLU A 54 0.99 2.03 -7.21
N LEU A 55 1.22 1.60 -5.96
CA LEU A 55 1.95 2.42 -4.99
C LEU A 55 3.46 2.41 -5.25
N PRO A 56 4.11 3.59 -5.24
CA PRO A 56 5.57 3.66 -5.27
C PRO A 56 6.14 3.03 -4.00
N GLY A 57 7.17 2.20 -4.12
CA GLY A 57 7.73 1.42 -3.00
C GLY A 57 7.15 0.01 -2.87
N VAL A 58 6.19 -0.39 -3.71
CA VAL A 58 5.69 -1.77 -3.80
C VAL A 58 6.26 -2.45 -5.03
N LYS A 59 6.93 -3.59 -4.82
CA LYS A 59 7.51 -4.41 -5.88
C LYS A 59 6.54 -5.47 -6.38
N GLU A 60 5.86 -6.16 -5.47
CA GLU A 60 4.95 -7.26 -5.81
C GLU A 60 3.79 -7.36 -4.83
N VAL A 61 2.60 -7.73 -5.33
CA VAL A 61 1.43 -8.03 -4.50
C VAL A 61 0.77 -9.32 -4.99
N THR A 62 0.71 -10.32 -4.12
CA THR A 62 0.06 -11.61 -4.34
C THR A 62 -1.18 -11.73 -3.46
N VAL A 63 -2.30 -12.14 -4.05
CA VAL A 63 -3.52 -12.48 -3.31
C VAL A 63 -3.41 -13.93 -2.83
N ARG A 64 -3.56 -14.18 -1.52
CA ARG A 64 -3.45 -15.52 -0.92
C ARG A 64 -4.77 -16.05 -0.35
N GLY A 65 -5.82 -15.24 -0.31
CA GLY A 65 -7.12 -15.65 0.20
C GLY A 65 -8.19 -14.59 -0.05
N SER A 66 -9.37 -14.77 0.55
CA SER A 66 -10.49 -13.83 0.44
C SER A 66 -10.27 -12.49 1.14
N ASP A 67 -9.27 -12.40 1.99
CA ASP A 67 -8.95 -11.25 2.84
C ASP A 67 -7.43 -11.11 3.07
N THR A 68 -6.61 -11.93 2.41
CA THR A 68 -5.19 -12.05 2.71
C THR A 68 -4.33 -11.65 1.51
N LEU A 69 -3.40 -10.72 1.72
CA LEU A 69 -2.44 -10.25 0.73
C LEU A 69 -1.01 -10.51 1.21
N PHE A 70 -0.14 -10.88 0.29
CA PHE A 70 1.31 -10.90 0.48
C PHE A 70 1.93 -9.79 -0.35
N VAL A 71 2.70 -8.91 0.26
CA VAL A 71 3.26 -7.71 -0.36
C VAL A 71 4.77 -7.73 -0.20
N ILE A 72 5.49 -7.56 -1.30
CA ILE A 72 6.93 -7.35 -1.32
C ILE A 72 7.17 -5.89 -1.67
N MET A 73 7.88 -5.18 -0.81
CA MET A 73 8.28 -3.79 -1.00
C MET A 73 9.58 -3.71 -1.82
N GLU A 74 9.85 -2.56 -2.44
CA GLU A 74 11.07 -2.34 -3.22
C GLU A 74 12.33 -2.38 -2.35
N ASP A 75 12.22 -2.06 -1.06
CA ASP A 75 13.30 -2.18 -0.08
C ASP A 75 13.57 -3.63 0.39
N GLY A 76 12.84 -4.60 -0.18
CA GLY A 76 12.99 -6.04 0.12
C GLY A 76 12.20 -6.51 1.34
N LYS A 77 11.43 -5.65 2.01
CA LYS A 77 10.54 -6.08 3.10
C LYS A 77 9.35 -6.85 2.56
N GLU A 78 8.98 -7.89 3.28
CA GLU A 78 7.83 -8.74 2.97
C GLU A 78 6.77 -8.59 4.06
N LEU A 79 5.52 -8.44 3.65
CA LEU A 79 4.38 -8.21 4.53
C LEU A 79 3.25 -9.19 4.20
N LEU A 80 2.72 -9.83 5.24
CA LEU A 80 1.46 -10.57 5.15
C LEU A 80 0.36 -9.72 5.78
N LEU A 81 -0.55 -9.22 4.93
CA LEU A 81 -1.69 -8.40 5.33
C LEU A 81 -2.93 -9.29 5.44
N ILE A 82 -3.66 -9.15 6.54
CA ILE A 82 -4.98 -9.77 6.72
C ILE A 82 -5.97 -8.62 6.91
N LEU A 83 -6.80 -8.39 5.89
CA LEU A 83 -7.70 -7.25 5.77
C LEU A 83 -9.00 -7.49 6.54
N GLY A 84 -9.59 -6.42 7.10
CA GLY A 84 -10.88 -6.52 7.79
C GLY A 84 -10.81 -7.16 9.18
N LYS A 85 -9.61 -7.33 9.75
CA LYS A 85 -9.40 -7.93 11.08
C LYS A 85 -10.08 -7.18 12.23
N ASN A 86 -10.38 -5.89 12.05
CA ASN A 86 -11.01 -5.03 13.06
C ASN A 86 -12.55 -4.95 12.93
N ARG A 87 -13.19 -5.77 12.09
CA ARG A 87 -14.65 -5.78 11.89
C ARG A 87 -15.26 -7.05 12.50
N LEU A 88 -15.33 -7.08 13.83
CA LEU A 88 -16.12 -8.04 14.63
C LEU A 88 -17.26 -7.32 15.33
#